data_AF-A0A9Q3F7Z2-F1
#
_entry.id   AF-A0A9Q3F7Z2-F1
#
_cell.length_a   1.000
_cell.length_b   1.000
_cell.length_c   1.000
_cell.angle_alpha   90.00
_cell.angle_beta   90.00
_cell.angle_gamma   90.00
#
_symmetry.space_group_name_H-M   'P 1'
#
loop_
_entity.id
_entity.type
_entity.pdbx_description
1 polymer ?
#
loop_
_entity_poly.entity_id
_entity_poly.type
_entity_poly.pdbx_seq_one_letter_code
_entity_poly.pdbx_strand_id
1 'polypeptide(L)'
;MYVSHHQGDWNTQLPLAEFAYNRSDHSSTKQSPFFMVYGRDPHFDSVHITQDTPAEKLSTKFQSVQKDVKRELEVAINRFKSYADKSRASPPVF
;
A
#
# COMPACT_ATOMS: atom_id res chain seq x y z
N MET A 1 -10.77 7.30 -18.92
CA MET A 1 -9.85 6.17 -19.12
C MET A 1 -8.48 6.65 -18.68
N TYR A 2 -8.04 6.31 -17.46
CA TYR A 2 -6.80 6.83 -16.87
C TYR A 2 -5.64 5.94 -17.32
N VAL A 3 -4.71 6.49 -18.09
CA VAL A 3 -3.42 5.84 -18.37
C VAL A 3 -2.42 6.36 -17.34
N SER A 4 -1.73 5.42 -16.68
CA SER A 4 -0.65 5.69 -15.72
C SER A 4 0.41 6.62 -16.31
N HIS A 5 0.96 7.52 -15.49
CA HIS A 5 2.00 8.49 -15.86
C HIS A 5 3.33 7.84 -16.28
N HIS A 6 3.52 6.54 -16.00
CA HIS A 6 4.69 5.76 -16.38
C HIS A 6 4.32 4.75 -17.47
N GLN A 7 4.40 5.14 -18.74
CA GLN A 7 4.15 4.29 -19.92
C GLN A 7 5.28 3.26 -20.19
N GLY A 8 6.03 2.86 -19.17
CA GLY A 8 7.22 2.00 -19.31
C GLY A 8 7.02 0.55 -18.92
N ASP A 9 5.85 0.19 -18.38
CA ASP A 9 5.55 -1.13 -17.81
C ASP A 9 4.67 -1.99 -18.73
N TRP A 10 4.43 -1.56 -19.97
CA TRP A 10 3.58 -2.26 -20.94
C TRP A 10 4.01 -3.72 -21.16
N ASN A 11 5.31 -3.99 -21.13
CA ASN A 11 5.88 -5.33 -21.27
C ASN A 11 5.53 -6.24 -20.09
N THR A 12 5.41 -5.69 -18.89
CA THR A 12 4.99 -6.44 -17.68
C THR A 12 3.49 -6.70 -17.66
N GLN A 13 2.70 -5.83 -18.30
CA GLN A 13 1.25 -5.96 -18.40
C GLN A 13 0.82 -6.84 -19.59
N LEU A 14 1.69 -7.05 -20.57
CA LEU A 14 1.39 -7.78 -21.81
C LEU A 14 0.86 -9.20 -21.56
N PRO A 15 1.47 -10.05 -20.70
CA PRO A 15 0.95 -11.40 -20.46
C PRO A 15 -0.46 -11.38 -19.88
N LEU A 16 -0.78 -10.39 -19.04
CA LEU A 16 -2.11 -10.24 -18.44
C LEU A 16 -3.14 -9.79 -19.48
N ALA A 17 -2.76 -8.85 -20.36
CA ALA A 17 -3.62 -8.38 -21.44
C ALA A 17 -3.90 -9.48 -22.47
N GLU A 18 -2.88 -10.24 -22.88
CA GLU A 18 -3.02 -11.40 -23.76
C GLU A 18 -3.96 -12.44 -23.16
N PHE A 19 -3.78 -12.75 -21.87
CA PHE A 19 -4.63 -13.70 -21.17
C PHE A 19 -6.09 -13.22 -21.11
N ALA A 20 -6.33 -11.95 -20.77
CA ALA A 20 -7.67 -11.39 -20.71
C ALA A 20 -8.36 -11.39 -22.09
N TYR A 21 -7.60 -11.08 -23.14
CA TYR A 21 -8.09 -11.13 -24.52
C TYR A 21 -8.45 -12.55 -24.94
N ASN A 22 -7.57 -13.52 -24.69
CA ASN A 22 -7.79 -14.93 -25.07
C ASN A 22 -8.98 -15.57 -24.35
N ARG A 23 -9.35 -15.07 -23.16
CA ARG A 23 -10.52 -15.53 -22.39
C ARG A 23 -11.81 -14.80 -22.75
N SER A 24 -11.76 -13.64 -23.40
CA SER A 24 -12.95 -12.87 -23.70
C SER A 24 -13.69 -13.44 -24.91
N ASP A 25 -15.02 -13.46 -24.84
CA ASP A 25 -15.83 -13.91 -25.97
C ASP A 25 -15.65 -12.97 -27.16
N HIS A 26 -15.30 -13.55 -28.30
CA HIS A 26 -15.22 -12.80 -29.53
C HIS A 26 -16.62 -12.57 -30.12
N SER A 27 -16.90 -11.35 -30.59
CA SER A 27 -18.25 -10.91 -30.95
C SER A 27 -18.90 -11.74 -32.07
N SER A 28 -18.09 -12.23 -33.02
CA SER A 28 -18.54 -13.03 -34.17
C SER A 28 -18.81 -14.49 -33.85
N THR A 29 -18.07 -15.08 -32.91
CA THR A 29 -18.10 -16.53 -32.62
C THR A 29 -18.82 -16.84 -31.31
N LYS A 30 -19.05 -15.83 -30.46
CA LYS A 30 -19.65 -15.94 -29.12
C LYS A 30 -18.91 -16.93 -28.21
N GLN A 31 -17.64 -17.19 -28.51
CA GLN A 31 -16.76 -18.06 -27.74
C GLN A 31 -15.39 -17.41 -27.60
N SER A 32 -14.72 -17.71 -26.50
CA SER A 32 -13.34 -17.28 -26.28
C SER A 32 -12.38 -18.01 -27.24
N PRO A 33 -11.32 -17.34 -27.72
CA PRO A 33 -10.23 -18.01 -28.43
C PRO A 33 -9.65 -19.21 -27.66
N PHE A 34 -9.56 -19.13 -26.33
CA PHE A 34 -9.05 -20.21 -25.48
C PHE A 34 -9.93 -21.45 -25.54
N PHE A 35 -11.26 -21.27 -25.51
CA PHE A 35 -12.22 -22.35 -25.65
C PHE A 35 -12.15 -22.98 -27.05
N MET A 36 -11.98 -22.20 -28.11
CA MET A 36 -11.84 -22.73 -29.47
C MET A 36 -10.59 -23.59 -29.66
N VAL A 37 -9.47 -23.21 -29.04
CA VAL A 37 -8.19 -23.93 -29.20
C VAL A 37 -8.11 -25.15 -28.28
N TYR A 38 -8.56 -25.03 -27.03
CA TYR A 38 -8.33 -26.05 -26.00
C TYR A 38 -9.60 -26.78 -25.55
N GLY A 39 -10.79 -26.36 -26.03
CA GLY A 39 -12.07 -26.96 -25.67
C GLY A 39 -12.54 -26.70 -24.24
N ARG A 40 -11.81 -25.86 -23.49
CA ARG A 40 -12.12 -25.50 -22.09
C ARG A 40 -11.55 -24.12 -21.77
N ASP A 41 -12.26 -23.34 -20.97
CA ASP A 41 -11.71 -22.10 -20.41
C ASP A 41 -10.94 -22.39 -19.11
N PRO A 42 -9.89 -21.61 -18.80
CA PRO A 42 -9.16 -21.74 -17.55
C PRO A 42 -10.09 -21.34 -16.39
N HIS A 43 -10.36 -22.31 -15.51
CA HIS A 43 -11.07 -22.08 -14.26
C HIS A 43 -10.07 -21.53 -13.25
N PHE A 44 -10.31 -20.32 -12.76
CA PHE A 44 -9.57 -19.82 -11.60
C PHE A 44 -10.22 -20.44 -10.38
N ASP A 45 -9.60 -21.47 -9.81
CA ASP A 45 -9.82 -21.74 -8.39
C ASP A 45 -9.51 -20.44 -7.67
N SER A 46 -10.47 -19.98 -6.87
CA SER A 46 -10.39 -18.73 -6.13
C SER A 46 -8.98 -18.60 -5.59
N VAL A 47 -8.24 -17.63 -6.13
CA VAL A 47 -6.89 -17.29 -5.69
C VAL A 47 -7.00 -17.25 -4.19
N HIS A 48 -6.32 -18.17 -3.50
CA HIS A 48 -6.16 -18.07 -2.08
C HIS A 48 -5.31 -16.82 -1.91
N ILE A 49 -5.98 -15.67 -1.85
CA ILE A 49 -5.41 -14.44 -1.36
C ILE A 49 -5.09 -14.81 0.08
N THR A 50 -3.89 -15.33 0.31
CA THR A 50 -3.31 -15.30 1.65
C THR A 50 -3.52 -13.88 2.09
N GLN A 51 -4.37 -13.72 3.11
CA GLN A 51 -4.70 -12.45 3.73
C GLN A 51 -3.44 -11.96 4.45
N ASP A 52 -2.41 -11.66 3.67
CA ASP A 52 -1.23 -10.97 4.13
C ASP A 52 -1.68 -9.51 4.17
N THR A 53 -2.50 -9.17 5.18
CA THR A 53 -3.30 -7.95 5.19
C THR A 53 -2.34 -6.76 5.15
N PRO A 54 -2.34 -5.97 4.06
CA PRO A 54 -1.48 -4.79 3.98
C PRO A 54 -1.77 -3.81 5.12
N ALA A 55 -2.98 -3.88 5.68
CA ALA A 55 -3.45 -3.12 6.83
C ALA A 55 -2.67 -3.40 8.12
N GLU A 56 -2.32 -4.65 8.44
CA GLU A 56 -1.56 -4.97 9.66
C GLU A 56 -0.12 -4.48 9.59
N LYS A 57 0.53 -4.66 8.43
CA LYS A 57 1.88 -4.14 8.17
C LYS A 57 1.91 -2.61 8.19
N LEU A 58 0.85 -1.96 7.68
CA LEU A 58 0.71 -0.51 7.74
C LEU A 58 0.47 -0.01 9.18
N SER A 59 -0.39 -0.69 9.94
CA SER A 59 -0.74 -0.35 11.32
C SER A 59 0.47 -0.45 12.24
N THR A 60 1.25 -1.53 12.13
CA THR A 60 2.47 -1.73 12.91
C THR A 60 3.52 -0.64 12.62
N LYS A 61 3.72 -0.29 11.34
CA LYS A 61 4.60 0.82 10.93
C LYS A 61 4.12 2.17 11.44
N PHE A 62 2.81 2.43 11.40
CA PHE A 62 2.25 3.68 11.91
C PHE A 62 2.45 3.80 13.43
N GLN A 63 2.22 2.72 14.17
CA GLN A 63 2.45 2.67 15.61
C GLN A 63 3.92 2.90 15.99
N SER A 64 4.87 2.35 15.23
CA SER A 64 6.30 2.57 15.50
C SER A 64 6.66 4.04 15.32
N VAL A 65 6.27 4.64 14.19
CA VAL A 65 6.51 6.07 13.91
C VAL A 65 5.87 6.95 14.97
N GLN A 66 4.64 6.66 15.39
CA GLN A 66 3.96 7.43 16.44
C GLN A 66 4.69 7.36 17.78
N LYS A 67 5.26 6.20 18.14
CA LYS A 67 6.07 6.05 19.36
C LYS A 67 7.35 6.88 19.28
N ASP A 68 8.03 6.86 18.15
CA ASP A 68 9.28 7.60 17.94
C ASP A 68 9.05 9.11 18.05
N VAL A 69 8.02 9.62 17.36
CA VAL A 69 7.64 11.04 17.43
C VAL A 69 7.29 11.46 18.86
N LYS A 70 6.55 10.64 19.61
CA LYS A 70 6.21 10.93 21.00
C LYS A 70 7.46 11.03 21.87
N ARG A 71 8.39 10.08 21.71
CA ARG A 71 9.66 10.07 22.45
C ARG A 71 10.50 11.31 22.17
N GLU A 72 10.64 11.69 20.90
CA GLU A 72 11.40 12.88 20.52
C GLU A 72 10.76 14.16 21.08
N LEU A 73 9.43 14.24 21.06
CA LEU A 73 8.70 15.37 21.61
C LEU A 73 8.93 15.50 23.13
N GLU A 74 8.86 14.39 23.88
CA GLU A 74 9.15 14.38 25.32
C GLU A 74 10.59 14.83 25.62
N VAL A 75 11.55 14.38 24.83
CA VAL A 75 12.96 14.82 24.95
C VAL A 75 13.08 16.32 24.68
N ALA A 76 12.45 16.83 23.62
CA ALA A 76 12.48 18.25 23.28
C ALA A 76 11.84 19.10 24.39
N ILE A 77 10.68 18.69 24.91
CA ILE A 77 10.00 19.36 26.03
C ILE A 77 10.92 19.43 27.25
N ASN A 78 11.58 18.33 27.62
CA ASN A 78 12.47 18.31 28.78
C ASN A 78 13.71 19.20 28.59
N ARG A 79 14.27 19.25 27.37
CA ARG A 79 15.33 20.20 27.02
C ARG A 79 14.86 21.64 27.23
N PHE A 80 13.70 22.02 26.69
CA PHE A 80 13.15 23.36 26.86
C PHE A 80 12.90 23.71 28.33
N LYS A 81 12.36 22.79 29.13
CA LYS A 81 12.20 22.97 30.58
C LYS A 81 13.55 23.27 31.25
N SER A 82 14.57 22.47 30.99
CA SER A 82 15.90 22.68 31.58
C SER A 82 16.53 24.03 31.22
N TYR A 83 16.26 24.55 30.02
CA TYR A 83 16.73 25.87 29.62
C TYR A 83 15.95 26.99 30.32
N ALA A 84 14.62 26.86 30.35
CA ALA A 84 13.75 27.84 31.01
C ALA A 84 14.02 27.93 32.52
N ASP A 85 14.22 26.79 33.19
CA ASP A 85 14.48 26.74 34.63
C ASP A 85 15.81 27.39 35.03
N LYS A 86 16.83 27.38 34.15
CA LYS A 86 18.09 28.12 34.38
C LYS A 86 17.90 29.64 34.41
N SER A 87 16.88 30.15 33.71
CA SER A 87 16.58 31.59 33.63
C SER A 87 15.55 32.07 34.65
N ARG A 88 15.05 31.18 35.52
CA ARG A 88 14.07 31.53 36.56
C ARG A 88 14.78 32.00 37.84
N ALA A 89 14.41 33.18 38.33
CA ALA A 89 14.72 33.59 39.70
C ALA A 89 13.71 32.96 40.68
N SER A 90 14.13 32.79 41.94
CA SER A 90 13.26 32.31 43.02
C SER A 90 11.99 33.17 43.12
N PRO A 91 10.79 32.59 43.31
CA PRO A 91 9.60 33.36 43.61
C PRO A 91 9.85 34.25 44.83
N PRO A 92 9.39 35.52 44.82
CA PRO A 92 9.53 36.38 45.98
C PRO A 92 8.77 35.77 47.18
N VAL A 93 9.43 35.74 48.32
CA VAL A 93 8.84 35.29 49.59
C VAL A 93 7.99 36.45 50.11
N PHE A 94 6.68 36.23 50.24
CA PHE A 94 5.76 37.14 50.93
C PHE A 94 5.68 36.78 52.41
#